data_AF-N1ZND0-F1
#
_entry.id   AF-N1ZND0-F1
#
_cell.length_a   1.000
_cell.length_b   1.000
_cell.length_c   1.000
_cell.angle_alpha   90.00
_cell.angle_beta   90.00
_cell.angle_gamma   90.00
#
_symmetry.space_group_name_H-M   'P 1'
#
loop_
_entity.id
_entity.type
_entity.pdbx_description
1 polymer ?
#
loop_
_entity_poly.entity_id
_entity_poly.type
_entity_poly.pdbx_seq_one_letter_code
_entity_poly.pdbx_strand_id
1 'polypeptide(L)' 'MIDKYVISGINEIWYHLKKYKDRTDEWRADFYDVEEQLICSFEGDEETMERLQSDEETYAMVTEMVDIAINMLGVDFVL' A
#
# COMPACT_ATOMS: atom_id res chain seq x y z
N MET A 1 -3.53 0.45 -15.08
CA MET A 1 -2.27 1.24 -14.93
C MET A 1 -1.50 0.69 -13.72
N ILE A 2 -0.17 0.56 -13.81
CA ILE A 2 0.67 0.12 -12.69
C ILE A 2 1.57 1.28 -12.27
N ASP A 3 1.47 1.70 -11.02
CA ASP A 3 2.36 2.67 -10.41
C ASP A 3 3.39 1.95 -9.52
N LYS A 4 4.64 2.42 -9.57
CA LYS A 4 5.73 1.96 -8.70
C LYS A 4 6.16 3.10 -7.78
N TYR A 5 6.19 2.85 -6.47
CA TYR A 5 6.70 3.78 -5.47
C TYR A 5 7.87 3.17 -4.71
N VAL A 6 8.93 3.96 -4.53
CA VAL A 6 10.03 3.65 -3.61
C VAL A 6 9.83 4.53 -2.39
N ILE A 7 9.68 3.93 -1.22
CA ILE A 7 9.29 4.61 0.02
C ILE A 7 10.33 4.41 1.12
N SER A 8 10.35 5.33 2.08
CA SER A 8 11.19 5.24 3.27
C SER A 8 10.42 4.95 4.56
N GLY A 9 9.08 4.96 4.52
CA GLY A 9 8.24 4.66 5.67
C GLY A 9 6.77 4.42 5.32
N ILE A 10 6.03 3.83 6.28
CA ILE A 10 4.66 3.35 6.07
C ILE A 10 3.66 4.46 5.75
N ASN A 11 3.87 5.65 6.31
CA ASN A 11 3.02 6.82 6.08
C ASN A 11 3.00 7.25 4.60
N GLU A 12 4.07 6.96 3.84
CA GLU A 12 4.12 7.25 2.40
C GLU A 12 3.18 6.34 1.60
N ILE A 13 3.01 5.07 2.01
CA ILE A 13 2.05 4.15 1.38
C ILE A 13 0.64 4.71 1.52
N TRP A 14 0.24 5.00 2.77
CA TRP A 14 -1.06 5.59 3.07
C TRP A 14 -1.31 6.88 2.30
N TYR A 15 -0.31 7.76 2.24
CA TYR A 15 -0.40 9.00 1.47
C TYR A 15 -0.63 8.76 -0.03
N HIS A 16 0.13 7.87 -0.65
CA HIS A 16 -0.01 7.55 -2.07
C HIS A 16 -1.34 6.87 -2.40
N LEU A 17 -1.86 6.06 -1.48
CA LEU A 17 -3.14 5.37 -1.66
C LEU A 17 -4.33 6.33 -1.79
N LYS A 18 -4.26 7.54 -1.20
CA LYS A 18 -5.31 8.56 -1.32
C LYS A 18 -5.60 8.95 -2.78
N LYS A 19 -4.64 8.81 -3.70
CA LYS A 19 -4.85 9.13 -5.12
C LYS A 19 -5.83 8.17 -5.82
N TYR A 20 -6.04 6.98 -5.26
CA TYR A 20 -6.86 5.94 -5.88
C TYR A 20 -8.30 5.92 -5.38
N LYS A 21 -8.62 6.65 -4.29
CA LYS A 21 -9.93 6.66 -3.64
C LYS A 21 -11.12 6.88 -4.59
N ASP A 22 -10.96 7.77 -5.57
CA ASP A 22 -12.03 8.15 -6.51
C ASP A 22 -11.87 7.50 -7.89
N ARG A 23 -10.94 6.54 -8.03
CA ARG A 23 -10.71 5.89 -9.32
C ARG A 23 -11.75 4.82 -9.61
N THR A 24 -12.15 4.74 -10.87
CA THR A 24 -13.16 3.79 -11.36
C THR A 24 -12.60 2.84 -12.41
N ASP A 25 -11.32 2.97 -12.75
CA ASP A 25 -10.62 2.18 -13.76
C ASP A 25 -9.60 1.24 -13.12
N GLU A 26 -9.21 0.17 -13.82
CA GLU A 26 -8.29 -0.83 -13.27
C GLU A 26 -6.91 -0.24 -12.94
N TRP A 27 -6.46 -0.49 -11.71
CA TRP A 27 -5.20 0.03 -11.19
C TRP A 27 -4.48 -0.92 -10.26
N ARG A 28 -3.16 -0.73 -10.20
CA ARG A 28 -2.28 -1.40 -9.26
C ARG A 28 -1.21 -0.42 -8.79
N ALA A 29 -0.86 -0.49 -7.51
CA ALA A 29 0.20 0.28 -6.88
C ALA A 29 1.15 -0.69 -6.16
N ASP A 30 2.41 -0.70 -6.58
CA ASP A 30 3.46 -1.52 -5.99
C ASP A 30 4.40 -0.63 -5.16
N PHE A 31 4.62 -1.00 -3.91
CA PHE A 31 5.43 -0.26 -2.95
C PHE A 31 6.70 -1.02 -2.61
N TYR A 32 7.83 -0.37 -2.78
CA TYR A 32 9.16 -0.95 -2.60
C TYR A 32 9.94 -0.18 -1.55
N ASP A 33 10.83 -0.86 -0.84
CA ASP A 33 11.83 -0.19 0.00
C ASP A 33 12.92 0.48 -0.84
N VAL A 34 13.85 1.15 -0.16
CA VAL A 34 14.97 1.87 -0.79
C VAL A 34 15.98 0.96 -1.50
N GLU A 35 15.96 -0.35 -1.21
CA GLU A 35 16.74 -1.38 -1.90
C GLU A 35 15.98 -2.00 -3.09
N GLU A 36 14.81 -1.44 -3.42
CA GLU A 36 13.88 -1.94 -4.44
C GLU A 36 13.31 -3.35 -4.15
N GLN A 37 13.23 -3.75 -2.88
CA GLN A 37 12.50 -4.95 -2.48
C GLN A 37 11.00 -4.63 -2.35
N LEU A 38 10.15 -5.49 -2.90
CA LEU A 38 8.70 -5.30 -2.84
C LEU A 38 8.21 -5.52 -1.39
N ILE A 39 7.55 -4.50 -0.84
CA ILE A 39 6.93 -4.56 0.49
C ILE A 39 5.50 -5.07 0.33
N CYS A 40 4.67 -4.35 -0.44
CA CYS A 40 3.28 -4.71 -0.66
C CYS A 40 2.73 -4.13 -1.98
N SER A 41 1.61 -4.69 -2.40
CA SER A 41 0.87 -4.27 -3.59
C SER A 41 -0.59 -4.06 -3.22
N PHE A 42 -1.20 -3.06 -3.85
CA PHE A 42 -2.65 -2.81 -3.78
C PHE A 42 -3.21 -2.75 -5.19
N GLU A 43 -4.44 -3.20 -5.37
CA GLU A 43 -5.14 -3.12 -6.64
C GLU A 43 -6.56 -2.61 -6.45
N GLY A 44 -7.19 -2.16 -7.54
CA GLY A 44 -8.54 -1.61 -7.52
C GLY A 44 -9.64 -2.67 -7.38
N ASP A 45 -9.46 -3.67 -6.52
CA ASP A 45 -10.48 -4.64 -6.17
C ASP A 45 -11.55 -4.03 -5.23
N GLU A 46 -12.68 -4.72 -5.06
CA GLU A 46 -13.83 -4.23 -4.29
C GLU A 46 -13.46 -3.91 -2.82
N GLU A 47 -12.68 -4.78 -2.17
CA GLU A 47 -12.30 -4.63 -0.77
C GLU A 47 -11.35 -3.45 -0.58
N THR A 48 -10.31 -3.36 -1.41
CA THR A 48 -9.36 -2.25 -1.39
C THR A 48 -10.09 -0.92 -1.62
N MET A 49 -10.97 -0.85 -2.61
CA MET A 49 -11.72 0.36 -2.93
C MET A 49 -12.71 0.78 -1.84
N GLU A 50 -13.32 -0.17 -1.12
CA GLU A 50 -14.16 0.11 0.05
C GLU A 50 -13.35 0.73 1.19
N ARG A 51 -12.20 0.13 1.54
CA ARG A 51 -11.34 0.60 2.64
C ARG A 51 -10.70 1.96 2.34
N LEU A 52 -10.41 2.26 1.07
CA LEU A 52 -9.92 3.57 0.64
C LEU A 52 -10.88 4.73 0.93
N GLN A 53 -12.16 4.47 1.22
CA GLN A 53 -13.12 5.52 1.51
C GLN A 53 -12.92 6.18 2.88
N SER A 54 -12.27 5.48 3.82
CA SER A 54 -11.97 5.96 5.18
C SER A 54 -10.47 6.07 5.40
N ASP A 55 -10.01 7.22 5.91
CA ASP A 55 -8.59 7.44 6.23
C ASP A 55 -8.09 6.45 7.29
N GLU A 56 -8.94 6.09 8.26
CA GLU A 56 -8.66 5.12 9.32
C GLU A 56 -8.54 3.71 8.76
N GLU A 57 -9.51 3.28 7.94
CA GLU A 57 -9.49 1.95 7.32
C GLU A 57 -8.34 1.81 6.32
N THR A 58 -8.02 2.88 5.58
CA THR A 58 -6.86 2.90 4.69
C THR A 58 -5.57 2.70 5.48
N TYR A 59 -5.43 3.38 6.62
CA TYR A 59 -4.23 3.26 7.46
C TYR A 59 -4.14 1.86 8.11
N ALA A 60 -5.27 1.32 8.58
CA ALA A 60 -5.35 -0.04 9.12
C ALA A 60 -4.94 -1.08 8.06
N MET A 61 -5.48 -0.96 6.85
CA MET A 61 -5.15 -1.82 5.72
C MET A 61 -3.66 -1.79 5.38
N VAL A 62 -3.07 -0.59 5.32
CA VAL A 62 -1.63 -0.43 5.08
C VAL A 62 -0.81 -1.11 6.17
N THR A 63 -1.19 -0.93 7.44
CA THR A 63 -0.51 -1.55 8.58
C THR A 63 -0.59 -3.06 8.52
N GLU A 64 -1.76 -3.63 8.23
CA GLU A 64 -1.96 -5.08 8.06
C GLU A 64 -1.06 -5.66 6.96
N MET A 65 -1.02 -5.01 5.79
CA MET A 65 -0.23 -5.50 4.66
C MET A 65 1.27 -5.41 4.89
N VAL A 66 1.73 -4.35 5.55
CA VAL A 66 3.14 -4.21 5.93
C VAL A 66 3.52 -5.20 7.02
N ASP A 67 2.66 -5.44 8.01
CA ASP A 67 2.90 -6.44 9.06
C ASP A 67 3.00 -7.86 8.47
N ILE A 68 2.18 -8.19 7.46
CA ILE A 68 2.31 -9.43 6.68
C ILE A 68 3.68 -9.49 5.98
N ALA A 69 4.13 -8.40 5.35
CA ALA A 69 5.43 -8.35 4.68
C ALA A 69 6.60 -8.54 5.66
N ILE A 70 6.56 -7.89 6.82
CA ILE A 70 7.59 -8.04 7.85
C ILE A 70 7.59 -9.48 8.41
N ASN A 71 6.43 -9.99 8.82
CA ASN A 71 6.33 -11.27 9.53
C ASN A 71 6.44 -12.51 8.63
N MET A 72 6.01 -12.42 7.36
CA MET A 72 6.06 -13.56 6.43
C MET A 72 7.23 -13.50 5.45
N LEU A 73 7.67 -12.30 5.04
CA LEU A 73 8.72 -12.13 4.02
C LEU A 73 10.06 -11.67 4.62
N GLY A 74 10.10 -11.33 5.91
CA GLY A 74 11.34 -10.94 6.60
C GLY A 74 11.87 -9.57 6.15
N VAL A 75 10.99 -8.68 5.70
CA VAL A 75 11.34 -7.32 5.27
C VAL A 75 11.74 -6.49 6.49
N ASP A 76 12.91 -5.84 6.43
CA ASP A 76 13.40 -4.95 7.50
C ASP A 76 12.88 -3.52 7.25
N PHE A 77 11.67 -3.24 7.73
CA PHE A 77 10.97 -1.97 7.51
C PHE A 77 10.68 -1.24 8.82
N VAL A 78 10.89 0.08 8.84
CA VAL A 78 10.66 0.91 10.04
C VAL A 78 9.19 1.34 10.08
N LEU A 79 8.49 0.96 11.16
CA LEU A 79 7.12 1.37 11.49
C LEU A 79 7.06 2.82 12.00
#